data_AF-A0A3S1CLC8-F1
#
_entry.id   AF-A0A3S1CLC8-F1
#
_cell.length_a   1.000
_cell.length_b   1.000
_cell.length_c   1.000
_cell.angle_alpha   90.00
_cell.angle_beta   90.00
_cell.angle_gamma   90.00
#
_symmetry.space_group_name_H-M   'P 1'
#
loop_
_entity.id
_entity.type
_entity.pdbx_description
1 polymer ?
#
loop_
_entity_poly.entity_id
_entity_poly.type
_entity_poly.pdbx_seq_one_letter_code
_entity_poly.pdbx_strand_id
1 'polypeptide(L)' 'MKTLEEIKLAISQLSEEELTSFRLWFASFDAAIWDKQFEADVAAGKLDRLAKKALQHLIKRGFTHL' A
#
# COMPACT_ATOMS: atom_id res chain seq x y z
N MET A 1 -4.26 -0.54 27.13
CA MET A 1 -4.19 -0.18 25.70
C MET A 1 -4.12 1.33 25.64
N LYS A 2 -3.12 1.93 24.97
CA LYS A 2 -3.10 3.39 24.80
C LYS A 2 -4.11 3.80 23.74
N THR A 3 -4.82 4.88 23.98
CA THR A 3 -5.74 5.50 23.02
C THR A 3 -4.95 6.14 21.87
N LEU A 4 -5.62 6.35 20.73
CA LEU A 4 -5.01 7.02 19.58
C LEU A 4 -4.50 8.42 19.95
N GLU A 5 -5.22 9.14 20.80
CA GLU A 5 -4.84 10.49 21.25
C GLU A 5 -3.57 10.47 22.11
N GLU A 6 -3.42 9.48 22.99
CA GLU A 6 -2.18 9.31 23.76
C GLU A 6 -0.96 9.01 22.88
N ILE A 7 -1.16 8.28 21.77
CA ILE A 7 -0.09 8.01 20.80
C ILE A 7 0.28 9.27 20.04
N LYS A 8 -0.70 10.05 19.56
CA LYS A 8 -0.45 11.34 18.89
C LYS A 8 0.31 12.31 19.79
N LEU A 9 -0.09 12.39 21.07
CA LEU A 9 0.58 13.23 22.04
C LEU A 9 2.03 12.77 22.25
N ALA A 10 2.27 11.47 22.41
CA ALA A 10 3.62 10.94 22.56
C ALA A 10 4.50 11.23 21.33
N ILE A 11 3.96 11.11 20.11
CA ILE A 11 4.67 11.45 18.87
C ILE A 11 4.98 12.96 18.81
N SER A 12 4.06 13.82 19.25
CA SER A 12 4.28 15.27 19.26
C SER A 12 5.35 15.74 20.25
N GLN A 13 5.69 14.91 21.23
CA GLN A 13 6.71 15.21 22.24
C GLN A 13 8.11 14.71 21.86
N LEU A 14 8.25 14.00 20.73
CA LEU A 14 9.54 13.54 20.24
C LEU A 14 10.41 14.73 19.82
N SER A 15 11.72 14.61 20.08
CA SER A 15 12.71 15.50 19.47
C SER A 15 12.76 15.31 17.95
N GLU A 16 13.41 16.24 17.24
CA GLU A 16 13.51 16.18 15.78
C GLU A 16 14.26 14.91 15.29
N GLU A 17 15.29 14.48 16.03
CA GLU A 17 16.06 13.26 15.75
C GLU A 17 15.23 11.99 15.97
N GLU A 18 14.47 11.94 17.07
CA GLU A 18 13.56 10.83 17.36
C GLU A 18 12.41 10.78 16.38
N LEU A 19 11.86 11.93 15.98
CA LEU A 19 10.80 12.03 14.98
C LEU A 19 11.29 11.58 13.59
N THR A 20 12.53 11.91 13.24
CA THR A 20 13.18 11.43 12.01
C THR A 20 13.34 9.91 12.02
N SER A 21 13.84 9.37 13.13
CA SER A 21 13.99 7.92 13.31
C SER A 21 12.63 7.20 13.27
N PHE A 22 11.62 7.79 13.91
CA PHE A 22 10.24 7.29 13.88
C PHE A 22 9.68 7.26 12.46
N ARG A 23 9.86 8.33 11.67
CA ARG A 23 9.37 8.40 10.28
C ARG A 23 10.01 7.33 9.40
N LEU A 24 11.32 7.10 9.54
CA LEU A 24 12.03 6.06 8.78
C LEU A 24 11.51 4.65 9.11
N TRP A 25 11.34 4.36 10.40
CA TRP A 25 10.76 3.10 10.83
C TRP A 25 9.31 2.94 10.39
N PHE A 26 8.48 3.98 10.57
CA PHE A 26 7.06 3.94 10.27
C PHE A 26 6.79 3.71 8.78
N ALA A 27 7.60 4.28 7.88
CA ALA A 27 7.51 4.01 6.45
C ALA A 27 7.69 2.52 6.12
N SER A 28 8.64 1.85 6.78
CA SER A 28 8.87 0.41 6.60
C SER A 28 7.74 -0.44 7.19
N PHE A 29 7.22 -0.02 8.35
CA PHE A 29 6.08 -0.67 8.98
C PHE A 29 4.81 -0.58 8.14
N ASP A 30 4.51 0.62 7.62
CA ASP A 30 3.33 0.86 6.77
C ASP A 30 3.44 0.11 5.43
N ALA A 31 4.63 0.10 4.82
CA ALA A 31 4.91 -0.71 3.64
C ALA A 31 4.65 -2.20 3.88
N ALA A 32 5.09 -2.75 5.02
CA ALA A 32 4.85 -4.16 5.35
C ALA A 32 3.35 -4.48 5.57
N ILE A 33 2.56 -3.53 6.08
CA ILE A 33 1.10 -3.68 6.18
C ILE A 33 0.48 -3.65 4.78
N TRP A 34 0.93 -2.71 3.95
CA TRP A 34 0.47 -2.58 2.57
C TRP A 34 0.76 -3.84 1.76
N ASP A 35 1.96 -4.41 1.87
CA ASP A 35 2.33 -5.66 1.21
C ASP A 35 1.38 -6.80 1.60
N LYS A 36 1.09 -6.96 2.89
CA LYS A 36 0.14 -7.99 3.35
C LYS A 36 -1.27 -7.79 2.80
N GLN A 37 -1.75 -6.54 2.78
CA GLN A 37 -3.06 -6.21 2.24
C GLN A 37 -3.11 -6.44 0.73
N PHE A 38 -2.04 -6.09 0.02
CA PHE A 38 -1.89 -6.30 -1.41
C PHE A 38 -1.86 -7.78 -1.76
N GLU A 39 -1.06 -8.59 -1.05
CA GLU A 39 -1.02 -10.05 -1.21
C GLU A 39 -2.39 -10.69 -0.96
N ALA A 40 -3.12 -10.24 0.06
CA ALA A 40 -4.47 -10.71 0.33
C ALA A 40 -5.45 -10.34 -0.80
N ASP A 41 -5.35 -9.12 -1.34
CA ASP A 41 -6.19 -8.69 -2.46
C ASP A 41 -5.85 -9.42 -3.78
N VAL A 42 -4.57 -9.74 -4.00
CA VAL A 42 -4.12 -10.61 -5.09
C VAL A 42 -4.73 -12.01 -4.94
N ALA A 43 -4.61 -12.61 -3.76
CA ALA A 43 -5.15 -13.94 -3.46
C ALA A 43 -6.68 -14.00 -3.58
N ALA A 44 -7.36 -12.88 -3.26
CA ALA A 44 -8.81 -12.74 -3.43
C ALA A 44 -9.25 -12.54 -4.90
N GLY A 45 -8.31 -12.49 -5.87
CA GLY A 45 -8.61 -12.34 -7.29
C GLY A 45 -9.14 -10.95 -7.67
N LYS A 46 -8.99 -9.93 -6.80
CA LYS A 46 -9.45 -8.56 -7.11
C LYS A 46 -8.75 -7.98 -8.33
N LEU A 47 -7.50 -8.39 -8.58
CA LEU A 47 -6.72 -7.95 -9.74
C LEU A 47 -7.04 -8.73 -11.03
N ASP A 48 -7.77 -9.84 -10.95
CA ASP A 48 -8.13 -10.65 -12.13
C ASP A 48 -8.98 -9.88 -13.13
N ARG A 49 -9.83 -8.98 -12.63
CA ARG A 49 -10.64 -8.11 -13.48
C ARG A 49 -9.77 -7.10 -14.25
N LEU A 50 -8.68 -6.62 -13.64
CA LEU A 50 -7.73 -5.73 -14.29
C LEU A 50 -6.88 -6.50 -15.31
N ALA A 51 -6.42 -7.71 -14.96
CA ALA A 51 -5.72 -8.60 -15.89
C ALA A 51 -6.58 -8.95 -17.12
N LYS A 52 -7.85 -9.31 -16.91
CA LYS A 52 -8.80 -9.57 -18.01
C LYS A 52 -9.02 -8.34 -18.91
N LYS A 53 -9.13 -7.14 -18.32
CA LYS A 53 -9.27 -5.89 -19.09
C LYS A 53 -8.01 -5.56 -19.88
N ALA A 54 -6.83 -5.73 -19.30
CA ALA A 54 -5.56 -5.53 -19.98
C ALA A 54 -5.40 -6.49 -21.16
N LEU A 55 -5.75 -7.77 -20.97
CA LEU A 55 -5.73 -8.78 -22.04
C LEU A 55 -6.70 -8.44 -23.17
N GLN A 56 -7.94 -8.04 -22.84
CA GLN A 56 -8.91 -7.59 -23.84
C GLN A 56 -8.43 -6.37 -24.63
N HIS A 57 -7.76 -5.42 -23.97
CA HIS A 57 -7.21 -4.25 -24.64
C HIS A 57 -6.05 -4.61 -25.58
N LEU A 58 -5.15 -5.50 -25.18
CA LEU A 58 -4.06 -6.00 -26.03
C LEU A 58 -4.59 -6.75 -27.26
N ILE A 59 -5.58 -7.63 -27.06
CA ILE A 59 -6.22 -8.36 -28.17
C ILE A 59 -6.86 -7.37 -29.14
N LYS A 60 -7.66 -6.40 -28.65
CA LYS A 60 -8.28 -5.39 -29.53
C LYS A 60 -7.26 -4.58 -30.33
N ARG A 61 -6.09 -4.28 -29.77
CA ARG A 61 -5.03 -3.50 -30.42
C ARG A 61 -4.30 -4.29 -31.52
N GLY A 62 -4.22 -5.62 -31.40
CA GLY A 62 -3.66 -6.49 -32.43
C GLY A 62 -4.55 -6.66 -33.67
N PHE A 63 -5.86 -6.42 -33.53
CA PHE A 63 -6.83 -6.48 -34.64
C PHE A 63 -7.07 -5.15 -35.34
N THR A 64 -6.56 -4.02 -34.83
CA THR A 64 -6.77 -2.68 -35.42
C THR A 64 -5.70 -2.27 -36.45
N HIS A 65 -4.80 -3.18 -36.84
CA HIS A 65 -3.75 -2.93 -37.84
C HIS A 65 -3.68 -3.98 -38.97
N LEU A 66 -4.75 -4.76 -39.18
CA LEU A 66 -4.92 -5.65 -40.34
C LEU A 66 -6.02 -5.13 -41.27
#